data_AF-Q03H32-F1
#
_entry.id   AF-Q03H32-F1
#
_cell.length_a   1.000
_cell.length_b   1.000
_cell.length_c   1.000
_cell.angle_alpha   90.00
_cell.angle_beta   90.00
_cell.angle_gamma   90.00
#
_symmetry.space_group_name_H-M   'P 1'
#
loop_
_entity.id
_entity.type
_entity.pdbx_description
1 polymer ?
#
loop_
_entity_poly.entity_id
_entity_poly.type
_entity_poly.pdbx_seq_one_letter_code
_entity_poly.pdbx_strand_id
1 'polypeptide(L)'
;MPEKLVTISTLARLLKTTNHTIRYYEDEGLFKPAEIAPNGYRKYGMSQAYQLSFILFLRQLDFSVASIKQILQTNPSVTDLLLAKKIAIQTERHRLEQLEKILDDQLNIHQNSASPTLKVATPFYLQSVKRLPIDYDFGITEIMDGNWNPDFILRKLYYVITPDYYDICIVSTKPTSQKIAPGEYQLTPIKASSAESFDQQVAPYLKNQKRIIALEDRRGFLTANSNLVIHLLIQKT
;
A
#
# COMPACT_ATOMS: atom_id res chain seq x y z
N MET A 1 34.51 -31.34 -37.00
CA MET A 1 34.35 -30.16 -37.88
C MET A 1 34.64 -28.91 -37.06
N PRO A 2 35.32 -27.90 -37.59
CA PRO A 2 35.55 -26.66 -36.85
C PRO A 2 34.23 -25.96 -36.53
N GLU A 3 34.13 -25.39 -35.33
CA GLU A 3 32.94 -24.66 -34.88
C GLU A 3 32.68 -23.45 -35.79
N LYS A 4 31.45 -23.33 -36.31
CA LYS A 4 31.08 -22.22 -37.19
C LYS A 4 30.85 -20.96 -36.36
N LEU A 5 31.81 -20.03 -36.41
CA LEU A 5 31.69 -18.74 -35.73
C LEU A 5 30.87 -17.74 -36.56
N VAL A 6 30.14 -16.86 -35.87
CA VAL A 6 29.26 -15.85 -36.47
C VAL A 6 29.64 -14.43 -36.06
N THR A 7 29.24 -13.45 -36.86
CA THR A 7 29.45 -12.02 -36.53
C THR A 7 28.52 -11.54 -35.43
N ILE A 8 28.84 -10.40 -34.81
CA ILE A 8 27.95 -9.74 -33.83
C ILE A 8 26.54 -9.49 -34.37
N SER A 9 26.42 -9.07 -35.64
CA SER A 9 25.12 -8.79 -36.28
C SER A 9 24.30 -10.06 -36.46
N THR A 10 24.95 -11.19 -36.77
CA THR A 10 24.29 -12.49 -36.85
C THR A 10 23.84 -12.97 -35.46
N LEU A 11 24.69 -12.82 -34.44
CA LEU A 11 24.37 -13.19 -33.07
C LEU A 11 23.20 -12.35 -32.51
N ALA A 12 23.23 -11.03 -32.74
CA ALA A 12 22.17 -10.11 -32.34
C ALA A 12 20.82 -10.51 -32.95
N ARG A 13 20.81 -10.83 -34.24
CA ARG A 13 19.62 -11.32 -34.94
C ARG A 13 19.11 -12.64 -34.37
N LEU A 14 20.01 -13.59 -34.10
CA LEU A 14 19.68 -14.90 -33.54
C LEU A 14 19.00 -14.77 -32.17
N LEU A 15 19.54 -13.91 -31.31
CA LEU A 15 19.07 -13.73 -29.93
C LEU A 15 18.06 -12.59 -29.77
N LYS A 16 17.56 -12.04 -30.90
CA LYS A 16 16.60 -10.93 -30.93
C LYS A 16 17.01 -9.75 -30.03
N THR A 17 18.29 -9.39 -30.09
CA THR A 17 18.88 -8.28 -29.35
C THR A 17 19.61 -7.33 -30.31
N THR A 18 20.31 -6.33 -29.77
CA THR A 18 21.05 -5.36 -30.58
C THR A 18 22.55 -5.55 -30.45
N ASN A 19 23.31 -5.15 -31.48
CA ASN A 19 24.78 -5.11 -31.41
C ASN A 19 25.28 -4.26 -30.22
N HIS A 20 24.55 -3.20 -29.88
CA HIS A 20 24.84 -2.35 -28.73
C HIS A 20 24.72 -3.14 -27.42
N THR A 21 23.63 -3.90 -27.23
CA THR A 21 23.42 -4.73 -26.05
C THR A 21 24.51 -5.79 -25.87
N ILE A 22 24.94 -6.41 -26.97
CA ILE A 22 26.04 -7.40 -26.95
C ILE A 22 27.34 -6.73 -26.49
N ARG A 23 27.71 -5.59 -27.10
CA ARG A 23 28.91 -4.82 -26.71
C ARG A 23 28.85 -4.39 -25.26
N TYR A 24 27.71 -3.90 -24.80
CA TYR A 24 27.52 -3.51 -23.41
C TYR A 24 27.87 -4.65 -22.44
N TYR A 25 27.40 -5.88 -22.69
CA TYR A 25 27.75 -7.01 -21.82
C TYR A 25 29.20 -7.48 -21.96
N GLU A 26 29.84 -7.28 -23.12
CA GLU A 26 31.29 -7.47 -23.26
C GLU A 26 32.08 -6.44 -22.46
N ASP A 27 31.70 -5.16 -22.55
CA ASP A 27 32.35 -4.04 -21.87
C ASP A 27 32.19 -4.17 -20.34
N GLU A 28 31.04 -4.68 -19.89
CA GLU A 28 30.81 -5.06 -18.50
C GLU A 28 31.59 -6.32 -18.09
N GLY A 29 32.23 -7.03 -19.03
CA GLY A 29 33.04 -8.22 -18.75
C GLY A 29 32.23 -9.47 -18.41
N LEU A 30 30.94 -9.52 -18.79
CA LEU A 30 30.06 -10.66 -18.53
C LEU A 30 30.36 -11.86 -19.44
N PHE A 31 30.86 -11.60 -20.65
CA PHE A 31 31.28 -12.62 -21.60
C PHE A 31 32.25 -11.99 -22.63
N LYS A 32 32.89 -12.83 -23.45
CA LYS A 32 33.90 -12.41 -24.43
C LYS A 32 33.66 -13.10 -25.78
N PRO A 33 34.08 -12.50 -26.90
CA PRO A 33 34.04 -13.17 -28.20
C PRO A 33 34.90 -14.44 -28.19
N ALA A 34 34.54 -15.41 -29.04
CA ALA A 34 35.33 -16.62 -29.23
C ALA A 34 36.67 -16.33 -29.92
N GLU A 35 36.65 -15.40 -30.88
CA GLU A 35 37.80 -15.02 -31.69
C GLU A 35 37.72 -13.52 -31.98
N ILE A 36 38.88 -12.85 -31.96
CA ILE A 36 39.06 -11.54 -32.58
C ILE A 36 39.90 -11.80 -33.82
N ALA A 37 39.30 -11.63 -35.00
CA ALA A 37 39.96 -11.85 -36.28
C ALA A 37 41.08 -10.79 -36.51
N PRO A 38 42.07 -11.05 -37.39
CA PRO A 38 43.20 -10.14 -37.62
C PRO A 38 42.80 -8.72 -38.04
N ASN A 39 41.63 -8.57 -38.65
CA ASN A 39 41.04 -7.29 -39.04
C ASN A 39 40.25 -6.60 -37.92
N GLY A 40 40.34 -7.09 -36.68
CA GLY A 40 39.66 -6.54 -35.50
C GLY A 40 38.20 -6.95 -35.34
N TYR A 41 37.64 -7.76 -36.26
CA TYR A 41 36.25 -8.20 -36.17
C TYR A 41 36.07 -9.30 -35.12
N ARG A 42 35.09 -9.13 -34.25
CA ARG A 42 34.71 -10.11 -33.23
C ARG A 42 33.83 -11.21 -33.83
N LYS A 43 34.11 -12.46 -33.45
CA LYS A 43 33.30 -13.63 -33.80
C LYS A 43 32.89 -14.42 -32.57
N TYR A 44 31.74 -15.07 -32.67
CA TYR A 44 31.08 -15.76 -31.56
C TYR A 44 30.67 -17.16 -31.98
N GLY A 45 30.89 -18.13 -31.11
CA GLY A 45 30.46 -19.52 -31.28
C GLY A 45 29.16 -19.81 -30.54
N MET A 46 28.82 -21.10 -30.47
CA MET A 46 27.66 -21.59 -29.75
C MET A 46 27.78 -21.35 -28.25
N SER A 47 28.98 -21.50 -27.67
CA SER A 47 29.18 -21.27 -26.24
C SER A 47 28.88 -19.82 -25.85
N GLN A 48 29.30 -18.84 -26.65
CA GLN A 48 28.97 -17.43 -26.41
C GLN A 48 27.48 -17.16 -26.61
N ALA A 49 26.84 -17.82 -27.58
CA ALA A 49 25.39 -17.70 -27.79
C ALA A 49 24.60 -18.24 -26.59
N TYR A 50 24.99 -19.39 -26.01
CA TYR A 50 24.37 -19.93 -24.80
C TYR A 50 24.57 -19.01 -23.60
N GLN A 51 25.79 -18.52 -23.38
CA GLN A 51 26.10 -17.60 -22.28
C GLN A 51 25.30 -16.30 -22.39
N LEU A 52 25.28 -15.68 -23.59
CA LEU A 52 24.53 -14.45 -23.82
C LEU A 52 23.01 -14.67 -23.70
N SER A 53 22.49 -15.81 -24.18
CA SER A 53 21.09 -16.19 -23.98
C SER A 53 20.73 -16.25 -22.49
N PHE A 54 21.59 -16.87 -21.68
CA PHE A 54 21.37 -16.94 -20.23
C PHE A 54 21.44 -15.57 -19.55
N ILE A 55 22.38 -14.70 -19.95
CA ILE A 55 22.45 -13.31 -19.47
C ILE A 55 21.16 -12.55 -19.81
N LEU A 56 20.67 -12.66 -21.05
CA LEU A 56 19.43 -12.01 -21.49
C LEU A 56 18.21 -12.51 -20.72
N PHE A 57 18.14 -13.82 -20.46
CA PHE A 57 17.09 -14.42 -19.64
C PHE A 57 17.10 -13.87 -18.20
N LEU A 58 18.26 -13.78 -17.55
CA LEU A 58 18.36 -13.19 -16.21
C LEU A 58 17.98 -11.70 -16.22
N ARG A 59 18.31 -10.96 -17.27
CA ARG A 59 17.88 -9.56 -17.42
C ARG A 59 16.37 -9.44 -17.59
N GLN A 60 15.73 -10.36 -18.30
CA GLN A 60 14.28 -10.42 -18.42
C GLN A 60 13.60 -10.71 -17.05
N LEU A 61 14.30 -11.38 -16.14
CA LEU A 61 13.89 -11.58 -14.75
C LEU A 61 14.34 -10.44 -13.82
N ASP A 62 14.67 -9.26 -14.35
CA ASP A 62 15.09 -8.07 -13.60
C ASP A 62 16.32 -8.27 -12.68
N PHE A 63 17.21 -9.22 -12.99
CA PHE A 63 18.49 -9.27 -12.30
C PHE A 63 19.40 -8.13 -12.77
N SER A 64 20.02 -7.42 -11.85
CA SER A 64 21.00 -6.38 -12.20
C SER A 64 22.25 -6.98 -12.86
N VAL A 65 22.98 -6.19 -13.64
CA VAL A 65 24.26 -6.62 -14.23
C VAL A 65 25.25 -7.07 -13.16
N ALA A 66 25.30 -6.40 -12.01
CA ALA A 66 26.13 -6.79 -10.87
C ALA A 66 25.74 -8.17 -10.32
N SER A 67 24.44 -8.43 -10.16
CA SER A 67 23.94 -9.74 -9.71
C SER A 67 24.26 -10.84 -10.72
N ILE A 68 24.14 -10.56 -12.01
CA ILE A 68 24.48 -11.52 -13.07
C ILE A 68 25.98 -11.85 -13.04
N LYS A 69 26.87 -10.87 -12.83
CA LYS A 69 28.30 -11.13 -12.64
C LYS A 69 28.54 -12.12 -11.49
N GLN A 70 27.88 -11.89 -10.35
CA GLN A 70 28.00 -12.79 -9.20
C GLN A 70 27.49 -14.20 -9.51
N ILE A 71 26.32 -14.33 -10.16
CA ILE A 71 25.75 -15.63 -10.55
C ILE A 71 26.71 -16.39 -11.48
N LEU A 72 27.29 -15.72 -12.47
CA LEU A 72 28.24 -16.35 -13.39
C LEU A 72 29.55 -16.77 -12.71
N GLN A 73 29.96 -16.08 -11.63
CA GLN A 73 31.18 -16.40 -10.88
C GLN A 73 30.98 -17.52 -9.85
N THR A 74 29.85 -17.50 -9.13
CA THR A 74 29.57 -18.48 -8.06
C THR A 74 28.95 -19.77 -8.58
N ASN A 75 28.46 -19.75 -9.83
CA ASN A 75 27.79 -20.85 -10.51
C ASN A 75 26.77 -21.58 -9.61
N PRO A 76 25.82 -20.83 -9.01
CA PRO A 76 24.85 -21.41 -8.10
C PRO A 76 23.90 -22.33 -8.87
N SER A 77 23.20 -23.21 -8.15
CA SER A 77 22.08 -23.96 -8.69
C SER A 77 21.07 -23.01 -9.34
N VAL A 78 20.91 -23.12 -10.65
CA VAL A 78 19.97 -22.28 -11.42
C VAL A 78 18.55 -22.48 -10.89
N THR A 79 18.20 -23.71 -10.49
CA THR A 79 16.90 -24.03 -9.90
C THR A 79 16.63 -23.23 -8.64
N ASP A 80 17.60 -23.14 -7.73
CA ASP A 80 17.43 -22.43 -6.46
C ASP A 80 17.32 -20.92 -6.67
N LEU A 81 18.14 -20.37 -7.58
CA LEU A 81 18.05 -18.96 -7.99
C LEU A 81 16.67 -18.62 -8.54
N LEU A 82 16.14 -19.45 -9.45
CA LEU A 82 14.84 -19.24 -10.06
C LEU A 82 13.69 -19.42 -9.06
N LEU A 83 13.81 -20.38 -8.13
CA LEU A 83 12.83 -20.57 -7.07
C LEU A 83 12.80 -19.36 -6.13
N ALA A 84 13.96 -18.84 -5.72
CA ALA A 84 14.05 -17.64 -4.90
C ALA A 84 13.44 -16.42 -5.59
N LYS A 85 13.73 -16.21 -6.88
CA LYS A 85 13.12 -15.12 -7.66
C LYS A 85 11.60 -15.28 -7.77
N LYS A 86 11.12 -16.51 -8.00
CA LYS A 86 9.68 -16.81 -8.06
C LYS A 86 8.98 -16.48 -6.74
N ILE A 87 9.56 -16.86 -5.60
CA ILE A 87 9.03 -16.54 -4.28
C ILE A 87 8.97 -15.02 -4.08
N ALA A 88 10.04 -14.29 -4.41
CA ALA A 88 10.07 -12.83 -4.29
C ALA A 88 8.96 -12.15 -5.14
N ILE A 89 8.73 -12.62 -6.37
CA ILE A 89 7.64 -12.13 -7.23
C ILE A 89 6.27 -12.40 -6.60
N GLN A 90 6.06 -13.60 -6.03
CA GLN A 90 4.80 -13.95 -5.37
C GLN A 90 4.54 -13.10 -4.13
N THR A 91 5.56 -12.83 -3.33
CA THR A 91 5.47 -11.94 -2.16
C THR A 91 5.11 -10.52 -2.58
N GLU A 92 5.77 -9.98 -3.62
CA GLU A 92 5.49 -8.63 -4.09
C GLU A 92 4.07 -8.52 -4.68
N ARG A 93 3.62 -9.53 -5.43
CA ARG A 93 2.24 -9.57 -5.93
C ARG A 93 1.23 -9.53 -4.78
N HIS A 94 1.45 -10.33 -3.74
CA HIS A 94 0.57 -10.31 -2.57
C HIS A 94 0.55 -8.95 -1.87
N ARG A 95 1.71 -8.28 -1.76
CA ARG A 95 1.79 -6.92 -1.21
C ARG A 95 1.00 -5.92 -2.06
N LEU A 96 1.13 -5.98 -3.38
CA LEU A 96 0.40 -5.11 -4.30
C LEU A 96 -1.12 -5.33 -4.22
N GLU A 97 -1.58 -6.58 -4.14
CA GLU A 97 -3.00 -6.93 -3.94
C GLU A 97 -3.55 -6.34 -2.62
N GLN A 98 -2.77 -6.36 -1.54
CA GLN A 98 -3.18 -5.75 -0.26
C GLN A 98 -3.28 -4.22 -0.36
N LEU A 99 -2.35 -3.58 -1.07
CA LEU A 99 -2.39 -2.13 -1.28
C LEU A 99 -3.57 -1.71 -2.15
N GLU A 100 -3.85 -2.46 -3.22
CA GLU A 100 -5.02 -2.23 -4.07
C GLU A 100 -6.30 -2.30 -3.25
N LYS A 101 -6.45 -3.31 -2.39
CA LYS A 101 -7.59 -3.40 -1.48
C LYS A 101 -7.72 -2.19 -0.55
N ILE A 102 -6.61 -1.70 0.01
CA ILE A 102 -6.62 -0.49 0.85
C ILE A 102 -7.10 0.71 0.03
N LEU A 103 -6.63 0.86 -1.21
CA LEU A 103 -7.06 1.95 -2.10
C LEU A 103 -8.55 1.84 -2.45
N ASP A 104 -9.04 0.64 -2.76
CA ASP A 104 -10.46 0.39 -3.03
C ASP A 104 -11.33 0.74 -1.82
N ASP A 105 -10.91 0.35 -0.62
CA ASP A 105 -11.59 0.70 0.63
C ASP A 105 -11.65 2.23 0.81
N GLN A 106 -10.56 2.96 0.49
CA GLN A 106 -10.56 4.43 0.54
C GLN A 106 -11.47 5.04 -0.54
N LEU A 107 -11.38 4.60 -1.80
CA LEU A 107 -12.16 5.15 -2.91
C LEU A 107 -13.67 4.95 -2.71
N ASN A 108 -14.08 3.80 -2.17
CA ASN A 108 -15.48 3.52 -1.81
C ASN A 108 -16.02 4.47 -0.72
N ILE A 109 -15.15 4.95 0.18
CA ILE A 109 -15.51 5.97 1.18
C ILE A 109 -15.69 7.34 0.50
N HIS A 110 -14.91 7.65 -0.54
CA HIS A 110 -14.97 8.94 -1.23
C HIS A 110 -16.13 9.08 -2.24
N GLN A 111 -16.53 8.00 -2.93
CA GLN A 111 -17.54 8.03 -4.00
C GLN A 111 -19.00 8.04 -3.50
N ASN A 112 -19.26 7.71 -2.23
CA ASN A 112 -20.62 7.71 -1.64
C ASN A 112 -21.00 9.08 -1.02
N SER A 113 -20.91 10.15 -1.81
CA SER A 113 -21.35 11.51 -1.45
C SER A 113 -22.84 11.79 -1.70
N ALA A 114 -23.68 10.75 -1.74
CA ALA A 114 -25.13 10.86 -1.63
C ALA A 114 -25.54 10.19 -0.30
N SER A 115 -25.64 10.99 0.77
CA SER A 115 -26.06 10.56 2.13
C SER A 115 -25.59 9.16 2.50
N PRO A 116 -24.29 8.96 2.82
CA PRO A 116 -23.75 7.61 2.97
C PRO A 116 -24.50 6.89 4.10
N THR A 117 -24.99 5.69 3.79
CA THR A 117 -25.54 4.79 4.81
C THR A 117 -24.47 3.78 5.20
N LEU A 118 -24.26 3.61 6.49
CA LEU A 118 -23.45 2.50 7.01
C LEU A 118 -24.37 1.31 7.26
N LYS A 119 -24.15 0.22 6.52
CA LYS A 119 -24.80 -1.07 6.79
C LYS A 119 -23.96 -1.88 7.76
N VAL A 120 -24.52 -2.22 8.91
CA VAL A 120 -23.88 -3.06 9.93
C VAL A 120 -24.54 -4.42 9.88
N ALA A 121 -23.85 -5.42 9.32
CA ALA A 121 -24.35 -6.79 9.20
C ALA A 121 -24.27 -7.56 10.53
N THR A 122 -23.16 -7.42 11.23
CA THR A 122 -22.92 -8.06 12.54
C THR A 122 -22.64 -7.00 13.60
N PRO A 123 -23.12 -7.20 14.84
CA PRO A 123 -22.83 -6.24 15.90
C PRO A 123 -21.34 -6.25 16.22
N PHE A 124 -20.79 -5.08 16.50
CA PHE A 124 -19.42 -4.95 16.96
C PHE A 124 -19.34 -3.99 18.15
N TYR A 125 -18.23 -4.09 18.87
CA TYR A 125 -17.99 -3.39 20.12
C TYR A 125 -16.91 -2.35 19.93
N LEU A 126 -17.01 -1.26 20.68
CA LEU A 126 -16.05 -0.17 20.69
C LEU A 126 -15.28 -0.17 22.02
N GLN A 127 -13.97 0.00 21.97
CA GLN A 127 -13.13 0.22 23.15
C GLN A 127 -12.67 1.67 23.16
N SER A 128 -12.85 2.36 24.30
CA SER A 128 -12.33 3.70 24.51
C SER A 128 -10.81 3.62 24.63
N VAL A 129 -10.11 4.39 23.80
CA VAL A 129 -8.66 4.57 23.85
C VAL A 129 -8.30 5.86 24.59
N LYS A 130 -9.19 6.86 24.57
CA LYS A 130 -9.01 8.12 25.29
C LYS A 130 -10.36 8.75 25.60
N ARG A 131 -10.52 9.27 26.82
CA ARG A 131 -11.68 10.07 27.23
C ARG A 131 -11.27 11.53 27.37
N LEU A 132 -12.11 12.43 26.87
CA LEU A 132 -11.88 13.87 26.92
C LEU A 132 -13.15 14.62 27.36
N PRO A 133 -13.02 15.72 28.11
CA PRO A 133 -14.14 16.61 28.42
C PRO A 133 -14.81 17.14 27.15
N ILE A 134 -16.12 17.41 27.20
CA ILE A 134 -16.86 17.88 26.01
C ILE A 134 -16.45 19.28 25.56
N ASP A 135 -16.00 20.11 26.49
CA ASP A 135 -15.52 21.49 26.31
C ASP A 135 -14.05 21.57 25.88
N TYR A 136 -13.41 20.42 25.63
CA TYR A 136 -12.03 20.35 25.22
C TYR A 136 -11.89 20.50 23.69
N ASP A 137 -11.30 21.60 23.23
CA ASP A 137 -10.93 21.81 21.83
C ASP A 137 -9.82 20.82 21.43
N PHE A 138 -10.19 19.77 20.69
CA PHE A 138 -9.24 18.76 20.22
C PHE A 138 -8.53 19.24 18.95
N GLY A 139 -7.29 19.71 19.11
CA GLY A 139 -6.42 20.10 18.00
C GLY A 139 -5.58 18.96 17.44
N ILE A 140 -5.07 19.14 16.22
CA ILE A 140 -4.08 18.23 15.60
C ILE A 140 -2.78 18.17 16.43
N THR A 141 -2.46 19.25 17.15
CA THR A 141 -1.28 19.37 18.02
C THR A 141 -1.25 18.32 19.14
N GLU A 142 -2.38 18.01 19.79
CA GLU A 142 -2.45 16.99 20.83
C GLU A 142 -2.37 15.54 20.31
N ILE A 143 -2.66 15.31 19.03
CA ILE A 143 -2.43 14.02 18.36
C ILE A 143 -0.93 13.80 18.15
N MET A 144 -0.18 14.87 17.87
CA MET A 144 1.28 14.82 17.65
C MET A 144 2.07 14.80 18.96
N ASP A 145 1.60 15.47 20.01
CA ASP A 145 2.27 15.54 21.32
C ASP A 145 1.90 14.39 22.27
N GLY A 146 0.81 13.68 21.99
CA GLY A 146 0.44 12.49 22.75
C GLY A 146 1.30 11.29 22.34
N ASN A 147 1.61 10.44 23.31
CA ASN A 147 2.25 9.14 23.10
C ASN A 147 1.25 8.15 22.44
N TRP A 148 0.67 8.53 21.30
CA TRP A 148 -0.30 7.75 20.55
C TRP A 148 0.42 6.64 19.79
N ASN A 149 -0.13 5.44 19.83
CA ASN A 149 0.36 4.37 18.97
C ASN A 149 0.10 4.76 17.50
N PRO A 150 1.12 4.84 16.63
CA PRO A 150 0.96 5.19 15.21
C PRO A 150 -0.07 4.31 14.47
N ASP A 151 -0.26 3.07 14.93
CA ASP A 151 -1.28 2.15 14.38
C ASP A 151 -2.71 2.71 14.46
N PHE A 152 -2.99 3.64 15.39
CA PHE A 152 -4.31 4.26 15.51
C PHE A 152 -4.63 5.21 14.34
N ILE A 153 -3.61 5.82 13.72
CA ILE A 153 -3.78 6.67 12.53
C ILE A 153 -4.35 5.84 11.37
N LEU A 154 -3.97 4.57 11.26
CA LEU A 154 -4.45 3.67 10.22
C LEU A 154 -5.83 3.06 10.53
N ARG A 155 -6.32 3.12 11.77
CA ARG A 155 -7.57 2.49 12.21
C ARG A 155 -8.74 3.46 12.24
N LYS A 156 -9.89 3.03 11.72
CA LYS A 156 -11.14 3.80 11.78
C LYS A 156 -11.51 4.21 13.22
N LEU A 157 -11.62 5.51 13.47
CA LEU A 157 -11.97 6.07 14.77
C LEU A 157 -13.47 6.32 14.90
N TYR A 158 -13.99 6.01 16.07
CA TYR A 158 -15.37 6.28 16.48
C TYR A 158 -15.35 7.22 17.68
N TYR A 159 -16.34 8.09 17.78
CA TYR A 159 -16.54 8.98 18.91
C TYR A 159 -17.83 8.59 19.61
N VAL A 160 -17.79 8.31 20.91
CA VAL A 160 -18.99 8.14 21.73
C VAL A 160 -19.17 9.40 22.56
N ILE A 161 -20.14 10.21 22.18
CA ILE A 161 -20.34 11.55 22.74
C ILE A 161 -21.48 11.51 23.74
N THR A 162 -21.27 12.12 24.89
CA THR A 162 -22.24 12.31 25.97
C THR A 162 -22.34 13.80 26.30
N PRO A 163 -23.30 14.22 27.14
CA PRO A 163 -23.39 15.63 27.57
C PRO A 163 -22.15 16.16 28.29
N ASP A 164 -21.39 15.30 28.97
CA ASP A 164 -20.29 15.74 29.85
C ASP A 164 -18.89 15.45 29.25
N TYR A 165 -18.78 14.44 28.38
CA TYR A 165 -17.51 13.99 27.81
C TYR A 165 -17.70 13.26 26.49
N TYR A 166 -16.60 13.04 25.77
CA TYR A 166 -16.56 12.09 24.66
C TYR A 166 -15.41 11.08 24.80
N ASP A 167 -15.68 9.85 24.35
CA ASP A 167 -14.68 8.80 24.23
C ASP A 167 -14.24 8.69 22.76
N ILE A 168 -12.93 8.70 22.51
CA ILE A 168 -12.32 8.29 21.25
C ILE A 168 -12.15 6.77 21.31
N CYS A 169 -12.69 6.08 20.32
CA CYS A 169 -12.83 4.64 20.33
C CYS A 169 -12.34 3.98 19.04
N ILE A 170 -11.90 2.74 19.16
CA ILE A 170 -11.65 1.83 18.03
C ILE A 170 -12.50 0.58 18.17
N VAL A 171 -12.62 -0.19 17.08
CA VAL A 171 -13.27 -1.51 17.15
C VAL A 171 -12.51 -2.42 18.11
N SER A 172 -13.24 -2.98 19.07
CA SER A 172 -12.74 -3.87 20.10
C SER A 172 -12.76 -5.32 19.61
N THR A 173 -11.75 -6.09 20.02
CA THR A 173 -11.71 -7.55 19.83
C THR A 173 -12.47 -8.30 20.93
N LYS A 174 -12.85 -7.62 22.02
CA LYS A 174 -13.62 -8.17 23.14
C LYS A 174 -14.96 -7.43 23.30
N PRO A 175 -16.01 -8.07 23.84
CA PRO A 175 -17.26 -7.37 24.15
C PRO A 175 -17.04 -6.21 25.13
N THR A 176 -17.70 -5.08 24.88
CA THR A 176 -17.69 -3.88 25.75
C THR A 176 -19.11 -3.33 25.93
N SER A 177 -19.28 -2.34 26.82
CA SER A 177 -20.55 -1.63 27.03
C SER A 177 -20.95 -0.70 25.87
N GLN A 178 -20.03 -0.45 24.94
CA GLN A 178 -20.28 0.35 23.74
C GLN A 178 -20.46 -0.58 22.55
N LYS A 179 -21.72 -0.85 22.19
CA LYS A 179 -22.09 -1.77 21.11
C LYS A 179 -22.79 -1.00 20.00
N ILE A 180 -22.40 -1.26 18.76
CA ILE A 180 -23.16 -0.87 17.57
C ILE A 180 -23.97 -2.10 17.13
N ALA A 181 -25.29 -1.94 17.09
CA ALA A 181 -26.20 -3.02 16.71
C ALA A 181 -26.26 -3.19 15.19
N PRO A 182 -26.70 -4.35 14.67
CA PRO A 182 -26.98 -4.50 13.25
C PRO A 182 -28.07 -3.55 12.80
N GLY A 183 -27.97 -3.06 11.57
CA GLY A 183 -28.94 -2.13 11.00
C GLY A 183 -28.32 -1.19 9.96
N GLU A 184 -29.16 -0.34 9.40
CA GLU A 184 -28.73 0.74 8.51
C GLU A 184 -28.66 2.05 9.29
N TYR A 185 -27.51 2.70 9.24
CA TYR A 185 -27.29 3.99 9.88
C TYR A 185 -27.11 5.06 8.83
N GLN A 186 -27.89 6.14 8.92
CA GLN A 186 -27.64 7.35 8.15
C GLN A 186 -26.47 8.11 8.77
N LEU A 187 -25.51 8.50 7.94
CA LEU A 187 -24.35 9.30 8.35
C LEU A 187 -24.65 10.78 8.15
N THR A 188 -24.96 11.49 9.24
CA THR A 188 -25.21 12.94 9.21
C THR A 188 -23.93 13.69 9.51
N PRO A 189 -23.39 14.49 8.58
CA PRO A 189 -22.14 15.21 8.80
C PRO A 189 -22.32 16.35 9.79
N ILE A 190 -21.42 16.43 10.77
CA ILE A 190 -21.23 17.56 11.67
C ILE A 190 -19.90 18.19 11.28
N LYS A 191 -19.93 19.46 10.91
CA LYS A 191 -18.74 20.24 10.57
C LYS A 191 -18.60 21.33 11.61
N ALA A 192 -17.63 21.18 12.49
CA ALA A 192 -17.36 22.18 13.51
C ALA A 192 -16.02 22.86 13.23
N SER A 193 -16.04 24.19 13.22
CA SER A 193 -14.85 25.04 13.19
C SER A 193 -14.51 25.64 14.57
N SER A 194 -15.30 25.31 15.60
CA SER A 194 -15.10 25.66 17.02
C SER A 194 -15.93 24.74 17.93
N ALA A 195 -15.58 24.62 19.22
CA ALA A 195 -16.39 23.93 20.22
C ALA A 195 -17.85 24.42 20.27
N GLU A 196 -18.08 25.74 20.23
CA GLU A 196 -19.44 26.29 20.24
C GLU A 196 -20.27 25.85 19.02
N SER A 197 -19.66 25.82 17.83
CA SER A 197 -20.31 25.32 16.61
C SER A 197 -20.59 23.83 16.67
N PHE A 198 -19.75 23.06 17.36
CA PHE A 198 -19.95 21.63 17.58
C PHE A 198 -21.16 21.39 18.48
N ASP A 199 -21.18 22.06 19.63
CA ASP A 199 -22.24 21.93 20.64
C ASP A 199 -23.61 22.27 20.07
N GLN A 200 -23.72 23.36 19.29
CA GLN A 200 -24.98 23.74 18.65
C GLN A 200 -25.51 22.66 17.69
N GLN A 201 -24.63 22.00 16.94
CA GLN A 201 -25.03 20.97 15.97
C GLN A 201 -25.29 19.60 16.63
N VAL A 202 -24.63 19.30 17.75
CA VAL A 202 -24.74 18.03 18.47
C VAL A 202 -25.90 18.03 19.49
N ALA A 203 -26.16 19.17 20.14
CA ALA A 203 -27.18 19.31 21.19
C ALA A 203 -28.57 18.78 20.81
N PRO A 204 -29.11 18.98 19.58
CA PRO A 204 -30.40 18.43 19.19
C PRO A 204 -30.47 16.90 19.27
N TYR A 205 -29.36 16.21 19.02
CA TYR A 205 -29.28 14.75 19.04
C TYR A 205 -29.12 14.19 20.46
N LEU A 206 -28.36 14.89 21.31
CA LEU A 206 -28.22 14.53 22.74
C LEU A 206 -29.50 14.76 23.55
N LYS A 207 -30.38 15.70 23.15
CA LYS A 207 -31.68 15.91 23.84
C LYS A 207 -32.56 14.66 23.87
N ASN A 208 -32.44 13.80 22.85
CA ASN A 208 -33.30 12.62 22.69
C ASN A 208 -32.60 11.30 23.08
N GLN A 209 -31.30 11.32 23.40
CA GLN A 209 -30.50 10.12 23.63
C GLN A 209 -29.41 10.36 24.68
N LYS A 210 -29.17 9.39 25.58
CA LYS A 210 -28.12 9.49 26.61
C LYS A 210 -26.70 9.59 26.05
N ARG A 211 -26.50 9.10 24.83
CA ARG A 211 -25.23 9.15 24.10
C ARG A 211 -25.51 9.08 22.60
N ILE A 212 -24.62 9.64 21.81
CA ILE A 212 -24.60 9.45 20.36
C ILE A 212 -23.25 8.87 19.94
N ILE A 213 -23.22 8.18 18.81
CA ILE A 213 -21.99 7.64 18.24
C ILE A 213 -21.75 8.36 16.93
N ALA A 214 -20.51 8.80 16.72
CA ALA A 214 -20.07 9.39 15.48
C ALA A 214 -18.86 8.64 14.92
N LEU A 215 -18.67 8.81 13.62
CA LEU A 215 -17.57 8.25 12.87
C LEU A 215 -16.72 9.38 12.32
N GLU A 216 -15.40 9.30 12.47
CA GLU A 216 -14.50 10.30 11.92
C GLU A 216 -14.58 10.38 10.39
N ASP A 217 -14.69 11.59 9.85
CA ASP A 217 -14.52 11.85 8.43
C ASP A 217 -13.05 12.13 8.10
N ARG A 218 -12.37 11.12 7.56
CA ARG A 218 -10.96 11.24 7.17
C ARG A 218 -10.73 12.10 5.94
N ARG A 219 -11.79 12.51 5.23
CA ARG A 219 -11.68 13.38 4.04
C ARG A 219 -11.15 14.78 4.40
N GLY A 220 -11.35 15.24 5.63
CA GLY A 220 -10.88 16.54 6.13
C GLY A 220 -9.46 16.52 6.74
N PHE A 221 -8.90 15.34 7.02
CA PHE A 221 -7.60 15.20 7.68
C PHE A 221 -6.42 15.76 6.87
N LEU A 222 -6.59 15.93 5.55
CA LEU A 222 -5.57 16.43 4.63
C LEU A 222 -5.78 17.88 4.19
N THR A 223 -6.80 18.57 4.68
CA THR A 223 -7.07 19.98 4.33
C THR A 223 -6.55 20.91 5.41
N ALA A 224 -5.72 21.89 5.03
CA ALA A 224 -5.00 22.82 5.92
C ALA A 224 -5.88 23.73 6.81
N ASN A 225 -7.21 23.57 6.77
CA ASN A 225 -8.15 24.25 7.66
C ASN A 225 -8.69 23.22 8.66
N SER A 226 -8.26 23.38 9.91
CA SER A 226 -8.44 22.54 11.09
C SER A 226 -9.90 22.32 11.53
N ASN A 227 -10.77 21.83 10.66
CA ASN A 227 -12.17 21.56 11.00
C ASN A 227 -12.36 20.05 11.20
N LEU A 228 -12.68 19.66 12.43
CA LEU A 228 -13.11 18.30 12.72
C LEU A 228 -14.43 18.05 11.99
N VAL A 229 -14.44 17.05 11.11
CA VAL A 229 -15.64 16.56 10.46
C VAL A 229 -15.92 15.16 10.98
N ILE A 230 -17.08 14.97 11.60
CA ILE A 230 -17.56 13.66 12.05
C ILE A 230 -18.93 13.39 11.43
N HIS A 231 -19.29 12.13 11.29
CA HIS A 231 -20.61 11.70 10.87
C HIS A 231 -21.34 11.03 12.02
N LEU A 232 -22.43 11.63 12.49
CA LEU A 232 -23.31 10.99 13.45
C LEU A 232 -23.95 9.75 12.83
N LEU A 233 -23.95 8.65 13.58
CA LEU A 233 -24.61 7.41 13.20
C LEU A 233 -26.05 7.44 13.71
N ILE A 234 -27.00 7.73 12.82
CA ILE A 234 -28.43 7.74 13.14
C ILE A 234 -29.04 6.46 12.61
N GLN A 235 -29.45 5.54 13.48
CA GLN A 235 -30.10 4.31 13.07
C GLN A 235 -31.43 4.64 12.37
N LYS A 236 -31.61 4.15 11.15
CA LYS A 236 -32.91 4.23 10.47
C LYS A 236 -33.88 3.27 11.18
N THR A 237 -35.02 3.81 11.61
CA THR A 237 -36.18 3.03 12.10
C THR A 237 -36.78 2.20 10.98
#